data_AF-A0AB39M8N7-F1
#
_entry.id   AF-A0AB39M8N7-F1
#
_cell.length_a   1.000
_cell.length_b   1.000
_cell.length_c   1.000
_cell.angle_alpha   90.00
_cell.angle_beta   90.00
_cell.angle_gamma   90.00
#
_symmetry.space_group_name_H-M   'P 1'
#
loop_
_entity.id
_entity.type
_entity.pdbx_description
1 polymer ?
#
loop_
_entity_poly.entity_id
_entity_poly.type
_entity_poly.pdbx_seq_one_letter_code
_entity_poly.pdbx_strand_id
1 'polypeptide(L)'
;MKGFGIKVILVEPTGYATEWAGPSAIQTDRLPAYDDFRAAMTGISSRRDDPSATQAAILTVVDAEQPPLRTLFGEGPLEMITKECQARLDGWRAWDEVSKSAFGS
;
A
#
# COMPACT_ATOMS: atom_id res chain seq x y z
N MET A 1 1.48 -17.39 17.11
CA MET A 1 0.42 -17.54 16.09
C MET A 1 0.69 -18.71 15.15
N LYS A 2 1.82 -18.76 14.43
CA LYS A 2 2.20 -19.95 13.62
C LYS A 2 2.19 -21.27 14.41
N GLY A 3 2.64 -21.23 15.67
CA GLY A 3 2.60 -22.41 16.57
C GLY A 3 1.20 -22.90 16.96
N PHE A 4 0.13 -22.17 16.63
CA PHE A 4 -1.27 -22.56 16.86
C PHE A 4 -2.01 -22.88 15.55
N GLY A 5 -1.32 -22.91 14.41
CA GLY A 5 -1.96 -23.13 13.10
C GLY A 5 -2.78 -21.95 12.57
N ILE A 6 -2.76 -20.79 13.23
CA ILE A 6 -3.52 -19.60 12.80
C ILE A 6 -2.70 -18.81 11.77
N LYS A 7 -3.31 -18.61 10.59
CA LYS A 7 -2.78 -17.77 9.51
C LYS A 7 -3.35 -16.35 9.64
N VAL A 8 -2.48 -15.34 9.60
CA VAL A 8 -2.87 -13.92 9.62
C VAL A 8 -2.37 -13.28 8.33
N ILE A 9 -3.27 -12.60 7.62
CA ILE A 9 -3.01 -11.98 6.33
C ILE A 9 -3.50 -10.53 6.39
N LEU A 10 -2.66 -9.60 5.97
CA LEU A 10 -3.03 -8.21 5.74
C LEU A 10 -3.38 -8.02 4.27
N VAL A 11 -4.64 -7.68 3.99
CA VAL A 11 -5.10 -7.33 2.66
C VAL A 11 -4.89 -5.83 2.43
N GLU A 12 -4.22 -5.49 1.34
CA GLU A 12 -3.84 -4.12 0.97
C GLU A 12 -4.43 -3.76 -0.39
N PRO A 13 -5.68 -3.29 -0.42
CA PRO A 13 -6.36 -2.92 -1.65
C PRO A 13 -5.94 -1.54 -2.17
N THR A 14 -6.00 -1.37 -3.49
CA THR A 14 -6.16 -0.06 -4.16
C THR A 14 -7.50 0.58 -3.81
N GLY A 15 -7.81 1.73 -4.40
CA GLY A 15 -9.12 2.35 -4.23
C GLY A 15 -10.22 1.55 -4.94
N TYR A 16 -11.21 1.09 -4.19
CA TYR A 16 -12.41 0.42 -4.71
C TYR A 16 -13.58 1.39 -4.89
N ALA A 17 -14.50 1.06 -5.82
CA ALA A 17 -15.72 1.81 -6.13
C ALA A 17 -16.77 1.64 -5.02
N THR A 18 -16.41 2.09 -3.82
CA THR A 18 -17.26 2.09 -2.62
C THR A 18 -17.49 3.53 -2.17
N GLU A 19 -18.47 3.73 -1.30
CA GLU A 19 -18.75 5.04 -0.70
C GLU A 19 -17.69 5.48 0.34
N TRP A 20 -16.63 4.70 0.53
CA TRP A 20 -15.57 4.95 1.51
C TRP A 20 -14.86 6.30 1.30
N ALA A 21 -14.52 6.64 0.05
CA ALA A 21 -13.83 7.89 -0.27
C ALA A 21 -14.79 9.10 -0.38
N GLY A 22 -16.10 8.87 -0.22
CA GLY A 22 -17.14 9.86 -0.39
C GLY A 22 -17.97 10.02 0.90
N PRO A 23 -19.28 9.76 0.88
CA PRO A 23 -20.17 10.01 2.03
C PRO A 23 -19.82 9.27 3.32
N SER A 24 -19.09 8.16 3.24
CA SER A 24 -18.70 7.39 4.43
C SER A 24 -17.43 7.93 5.10
N ALA A 25 -16.73 8.87 4.47
CA ALA A 25 -15.53 9.48 5.04
C ALA A 25 -15.89 10.60 6.02
N ILE A 26 -15.17 10.65 7.14
CA ILE A 26 -15.09 11.86 7.96
C ILE A 26 -14.02 12.75 7.35
N GLN A 27 -14.38 13.98 6.98
CA GLN A 27 -13.47 14.95 6.40
C GLN A 27 -13.16 16.07 7.39
N THR A 28 -11.92 16.55 7.37
CA THR A 28 -11.52 17.71 8.17
C THR A 28 -11.93 19.00 7.48
N ASP A 29 -11.97 20.10 8.24
CA ASP A 29 -12.19 21.43 7.67
C ASP A 29 -11.13 21.77 6.62
N ARG A 30 -11.58 22.37 5.51
CA ARG A 30 -10.73 22.72 4.40
C ARG A 30 -9.85 23.93 4.76
N LEU A 31 -8.54 23.75 4.68
CA LEU A 31 -7.56 24.82 4.79
C LEU A 31 -7.09 25.27 3.39
N PRO A 32 -7.31 26.53 2.97
CA PRO A 32 -6.97 27.00 1.63
C PRO A 32 -5.51 26.80 1.21
N ALA A 33 -4.57 26.79 2.17
CA ALA A 33 -3.15 26.54 1.93
C ALA A 33 -2.82 25.20 1.25
N TYR A 34 -3.77 24.25 1.21
CA TYR A 34 -3.60 22.93 0.60
C TYR A 34 -4.42 22.74 -0.69
N ASP A 35 -5.00 23.81 -1.26
CA ASP A 35 -5.86 23.71 -2.44
C ASP A 35 -5.11 23.18 -3.67
N ASP A 36 -3.90 23.68 -3.94
CA ASP A 36 -3.08 23.25 -5.07
C ASP A 36 -2.70 21.76 -4.96
N PHE A 37 -2.33 21.32 -3.76
CA PHE A 37 -2.03 19.91 -3.50
C PHE A 37 -3.26 19.03 -3.76
N ARG A 38 -4.45 19.42 -3.27
CA ARG A 38 -5.69 18.69 -3.53
C ARG A 38 -5.99 18.61 -5.01
N ALA A 39 -5.85 19.72 -5.75
CA ALA A 39 -6.06 19.74 -7.18
C ALA A 39 -5.14 18.74 -7.90
N ALA A 40 -3.85 18.70 -7.55
CA ALA A 40 -2.90 17.72 -8.09
C ALA A 40 -3.30 16.26 -7.78
N MET A 41 -3.82 15.99 -6.58
CA MET A 41 -4.22 14.64 -6.15
C MET A 41 -5.48 14.12 -6.85
N THR A 42 -6.42 15.00 -7.25
CA THR A 42 -7.65 14.56 -7.95
C THR A 42 -7.37 13.87 -9.29
N GLY A 43 -6.25 14.18 -9.95
CA GLY A 43 -5.87 13.57 -11.23
C GLY A 43 -5.22 12.19 -11.11
N ILE A 44 -4.75 11.79 -9.92
CA ILE A 44 -3.91 10.60 -9.72
C ILE A 44 -4.74 9.32 -9.51
N SER A 45 -6.02 9.43 -9.15
CA SER A 45 -6.82 8.28 -8.69
C SER A 45 -8.29 8.34 -9.16
N SER A 46 -8.49 8.42 -10.48
CA SER A 46 -9.85 8.34 -11.06
C SER A 46 -10.34 6.90 -11.25
N ARG A 47 -9.43 5.93 -11.41
CA ARG A 47 -9.79 4.51 -11.56
C ARG A 47 -10.05 3.89 -10.19
N ARG A 48 -11.20 3.25 -10.06
CA ARG A 48 -11.62 2.49 -8.89
C ARG A 48 -11.89 1.05 -9.29
N ASP A 49 -11.42 0.10 -8.48
CA ASP A 49 -11.64 -1.33 -8.72
C ASP A 49 -13.02 -1.77 -8.23
N ASP A 50 -13.56 -2.85 -8.80
CA ASP A 50 -14.87 -3.40 -8.44
C ASP A 50 -14.77 -4.25 -7.16
N PRO A 51 -15.45 -3.89 -6.06
CA PRO A 51 -15.37 -4.63 -4.81
C PRO A 51 -15.89 -6.07 -4.93
N SER A 52 -16.77 -6.36 -5.90
CA SER A 52 -17.29 -7.70 -6.14
C SER A 52 -16.20 -8.68 -6.58
N ALA A 53 -15.17 -8.19 -7.30
CA ALA A 53 -14.05 -9.01 -7.76
C ALA A 53 -13.15 -9.49 -6.62
N THR A 54 -13.20 -8.85 -5.45
CA THR A 54 -12.33 -9.14 -4.31
C THR A 54 -12.64 -10.49 -3.65
N GLN A 55 -13.89 -10.96 -3.74
CA GLN A 55 -14.33 -12.18 -3.06
C GLN A 55 -13.48 -13.40 -3.47
N ALA A 56 -13.32 -13.63 -4.77
CA ALA A 56 -12.57 -14.77 -5.28
C ALA A 56 -11.08 -14.71 -4.90
N ALA A 57 -10.50 -13.50 -4.92
CA ALA A 57 -9.11 -13.28 -4.53
C ALA A 57 -8.88 -13.58 -3.04
N ILE A 58 -9.79 -13.13 -2.16
CA ILE A 58 -9.72 -13.45 -0.73
C ILE A 58 -9.76 -14.96 -0.50
N LEU A 59 -10.72 -15.66 -1.10
CA LEU A 59 -10.85 -17.11 -0.93
C LEU A 59 -9.59 -17.85 -1.38
N THR A 60 -9.01 -17.43 -2.50
CA THR A 60 -7.73 -17.98 -3.00
C THR A 60 -6.60 -17.85 -1.96
N VAL A 61 -6.50 -16.68 -1.31
CA VAL A 61 -5.45 -16.44 -0.30
C VAL A 61 -5.71 -17.23 0.98
N VAL A 62 -6.97 -17.36 1.40
CA VAL A 62 -7.36 -18.14 2.59
C VAL A 62 -7.05 -19.62 2.40
N ASP A 63 -7.30 -20.16 1.20
CA ASP A 63 -7.08 -21.56 0.86
C ASP A 63 -5.60 -21.90 0.60
N ALA A 64 -4.73 -20.90 0.43
CA ALA A 64 -3.31 -21.13 0.21
C ALA A 64 -2.65 -21.84 1.41
N GLU A 65 -1.83 -22.84 1.14
CA GLU A 65 -1.13 -23.60 2.19
C GLU A 65 -0.21 -22.68 3.01
N GLN A 66 0.54 -21.82 2.32
CA GLN A 66 1.45 -20.84 2.90
C GLN A 66 1.14 -19.45 2.35
N PRO A 67 0.09 -18.77 2.85
CA PRO A 67 -0.25 -17.45 2.34
C PRO A 67 0.82 -16.43 2.76
N PRO A 68 1.07 -15.40 1.92
CA PRO A 68 1.94 -14.31 2.32
C PRO A 68 1.32 -13.53 3.48
N LEU A 69 2.16 -12.86 4.27
CA LEU A 69 1.68 -11.99 5.36
C LEU A 69 0.91 -10.77 4.82
N ARG A 70 1.25 -10.30 3.63
CA ARG A 70 0.61 -9.15 2.96
C ARG A 70 0.22 -9.53 1.55
N THR A 71 -0.97 -9.13 1.12
CA THR A 71 -1.45 -9.33 -0.24
C THR A 71 -1.96 -8.02 -0.80
N LEU A 72 -1.41 -7.63 -1.95
CA LEU A 72 -1.81 -6.44 -2.68
C LEU A 72 -2.96 -6.78 -3.62
N PHE A 73 -4.09 -6.07 -3.53
CA PHE A 73 -5.22 -6.22 -4.45
C PHE A 73 -5.39 -4.97 -5.31
N GLY A 74 -5.64 -5.18 -6.60
CA GLY A 74 -5.77 -4.12 -7.60
C GLY A 74 -4.56 -4.01 -8.53
N GLU A 75 -4.70 -3.16 -9.55
CA GLU A 75 -3.70 -2.97 -10.60
C GLU A 75 -2.69 -1.87 -10.22
N GLY A 76 -1.39 -2.17 -10.30
CA GLY A 76 -0.31 -1.19 -10.11
C GLY A 76 0.43 -1.16 -8.75
N PRO A 77 -0.13 -1.57 -7.58
CA PRO A 77 0.59 -1.48 -6.31
C PRO A 77 1.96 -2.16 -6.29
N LEU A 78 2.07 -3.36 -6.90
CA LEU A 78 3.32 -4.11 -6.89
C LEU A 78 4.43 -3.35 -7.62
N GLU A 79 4.13 -2.77 -8.79
CA GLU A 79 5.09 -1.97 -9.57
C GLU A 79 5.51 -0.71 -8.80
N MET A 80 4.54 0.00 -8.23
CA MET A 80 4.77 1.20 -7.42
C MET A 80 5.66 0.91 -6.20
N ILE A 81 5.33 -0.13 -5.43
CA ILE A 81 6.08 -0.52 -4.23
C ILE A 81 7.48 -0.99 -4.62
N THR A 82 7.62 -1.77 -5.70
CA THR A 82 8.94 -2.22 -6.17
C THR A 82 9.83 -1.03 -6.50
N LYS A 83 9.30 -0.04 -7.23
CA LYS A 83 10.03 1.18 -7.59
C LYS A 83 10.47 1.97 -6.35
N GLU A 84 9.57 2.17 -5.39
CA GLU A 84 9.87 2.89 -4.15
C GLU A 84 10.90 2.17 -3.29
N CYS A 85 10.76 0.85 -3.12
CA CYS A 85 11.73 0.02 -2.40
C CYS A 85 13.11 0.07 -3.06
N GLN A 86 13.17 0.03 -4.40
CA GLN A 86 14.42 0.13 -5.13
C GLN A 86 15.09 1.49 -4.90
N ALA A 87 14.34 2.59 -4.99
CA ALA A 87 14.86 3.93 -4.72
C ALA A 87 15.42 4.06 -3.29
N ARG A 88 14.76 3.47 -2.29
CA ARG A 88 15.26 3.44 -0.90
C ARG A 88 16.55 2.64 -0.77
N LEU A 89 16.60 1.45 -1.38
CA LEU A 89 17.80 0.62 -1.40
C LEU A 89 18.98 1.36 -2.04
N ASP A 90 18.74 2.05 -3.15
CA ASP A 90 19.76 2.81 -3.86
C ASP A 90 20.26 3.98 -3.01
N GLY A 91 19.36 4.68 -2.31
CA GLY A 91 19.72 5.70 -1.33
C GLY A 91 20.62 5.16 -0.21
N TRP A 92 20.28 4.00 0.37
CA TRP A 92 21.11 3.39 1.42
C TRP A 92 22.48 2.94 0.89
N ARG A 93 22.52 2.35 -0.30
CA ARG A 93 23.77 1.94 -0.95
C ARG A 93 24.68 3.14 -1.23
N ALA A 94 24.13 4.26 -1.68
CA ALA A 94 24.89 5.47 -1.94
C ALA A 94 25.55 6.05 -0.67
N TRP A 95 25.00 5.77 0.51
CA TRP A 95 25.48 6.26 1.80
C TRP A 95 26.06 5.16 2.70
N ASP A 96 26.32 3.97 2.16
CA ASP A 96 26.78 2.81 2.93
C ASP A 96 28.12 3.07 3.62
N GLU A 97 29.08 3.68 2.90
CA GLU A 97 30.40 4.01 3.46
C GLU A 97 30.31 5.08 4.57
N VAL A 98 29.43 6.07 4.44
CA VAL A 98 29.18 7.06 5.50
C VAL A 98 28.58 6.36 6.72
N SER A 99 27.63 5.45 6.51
CA SER A 99 27.01 4.67 7.58
C SER A 99 28.02 3.80 8.32
N LYS A 100 28.94 3.14 7.60
CA LYS A 100 30.03 2.34 8.18
C LYS A 100 31.05 3.20 8.93
N SER A 101 31.33 4.41 8.47
CA SER A 101 32.30 5.31 9.12
C SER A 101 31.90 5.69 10.55
N ALA A 102 30.61 5.63 10.87
CA ALA A 102 30.10 5.87 12.22
C ALA A 102 30.35 4.70 13.20
N PHE A 103 30.94 3.58 12.76
CA PHE A 103 31.21 2.41 13.61
C PHE A 103 32.30 2.66 14.67
N GLY A 104 33.15 3.67 14.48
CA GLY A 104 34.05 4.17 15.53
C GLY A 104 35.26 3.28 15.87
N SER A 105 35.72 2.44 14.93
CA SER A 105 37.01 1.75 15.04
C SER A 105 38.18 2.61 14.58
#